data_AF-A0A2T1C4Z4-F1
#
_entry.id   AF-A0A2T1C4Z4-F1
#
_cell.length_a   1.000
_cell.length_b   1.000
_cell.length_c   1.000
_cell.angle_alpha   90.00
_cell.angle_beta   90.00
_cell.angle_gamma   90.00
#
_symmetry.space_group_name_H-M   'P 1'
#
loop_
_entity.id
_entity.type
_entity.pdbx_description
1 polymer ?
#
loop_
_entity_poly.entity_id
_entity_poly.type
_entity_poly.pdbx_seq_one_letter_code
_entity_poly.pdbx_strand_id
1 'polypeptide(L)'
;MAKIYTIGSFGVGSAIASLVILSSSLAISNQEAIAKDLRGVDSIYTNLTGSQCRQVSITEPSGSVSRCVGFGKYKLLVLEDDLRVSVNVITPTGKTFPLNYWQVITSNFSSLGNKAEWRVSKKQGKVSPFALIIRVNAYEFPEQPEKFRSYLAVAKITANQICVIDKIPPSANQNQLARQAADNSGNKPCI
;
A
#
# COMPACT_ATOMS: atom_id res chain seq x y z
N MET A 1 -3.27 -17.04 -91.00
CA MET A 1 -3.32 -15.72 -91.67
C MET A 1 -3.19 -14.69 -90.56
N ALA A 2 -2.22 -13.77 -90.46
CA ALA A 2 -1.15 -13.33 -91.33
C ALA A 2 0.11 -13.01 -90.49
N LYS A 3 1.28 -13.12 -91.15
CA LYS A 3 2.63 -12.80 -90.66
C LYS A 3 2.84 -11.29 -90.61
N ILE A 4 3.64 -10.78 -89.65
CA ILE A 4 4.57 -9.65 -89.84
C ILE A 4 5.89 -9.94 -89.08
N TYR A 5 6.99 -9.60 -89.76
CA TYR A 5 8.44 -9.79 -89.50
C TYR A 5 9.00 -8.81 -88.45
N THR A 6 9.86 -9.19 -87.48
CA THR A 6 11.35 -9.37 -87.45
C THR A 6 12.14 -8.11 -87.04
N ILE A 7 13.31 -8.35 -86.41
CA ILE A 7 14.39 -7.45 -85.92
C ILE A 7 14.20 -7.09 -84.44
N GLY A 8 15.16 -7.21 -83.52
CA GLY A 8 16.59 -7.52 -83.57
C GLY A 8 17.15 -7.45 -82.14
N SER A 9 18.30 -8.08 -81.94
CA SER A 9 18.91 -8.44 -80.64
C SER A 9 19.64 -7.30 -79.89
N PHE A 10 19.92 -7.61 -78.62
CA PHE A 10 20.94 -7.08 -77.69
C PHE A 10 20.61 -5.85 -76.83
N GLY A 11 20.57 -6.10 -75.52
CA GLY A 11 20.62 -5.10 -74.46
C GLY A 11 20.63 -5.79 -73.10
N VAL A 12 21.82 -6.08 -72.57
CA VAL A 12 22.04 -6.54 -71.19
C VAL A 12 21.62 -5.40 -70.26
N GLY A 13 20.62 -5.62 -69.40
CA GLY A 13 20.11 -4.56 -68.53
C GLY A 13 19.26 -5.14 -67.41
N SER A 14 19.82 -5.12 -66.21
CA SER A 14 19.19 -5.44 -64.94
C SER A 14 17.85 -4.71 -64.76
N ALA A 15 16.77 -5.44 -64.51
CA ALA A 15 15.55 -4.89 -63.91
C ALA A 15 14.79 -6.01 -63.20
N ILE A 16 15.00 -6.08 -61.89
CA ILE A 16 14.31 -6.97 -60.96
C ILE A 16 12.85 -6.46 -60.89
N ALA A 17 11.92 -7.19 -61.48
CA ALA A 17 10.50 -6.84 -61.44
C ALA A 17 9.97 -7.02 -60.02
N SER A 18 9.52 -5.90 -59.48
CA SER A 18 8.97 -5.73 -58.14
C SER A 18 7.74 -6.60 -57.92
N LEU A 19 7.81 -7.51 -56.95
CA LEU A 19 6.64 -8.10 -56.33
C LEU A 19 6.29 -7.23 -55.11
N VAL A 20 5.31 -6.35 -55.27
CA VAL A 20 4.73 -5.56 -54.18
C VAL A 20 3.88 -6.50 -53.33
N ILE A 21 4.47 -7.03 -52.25
CA ILE A 21 3.70 -7.67 -51.19
C ILE A 21 3.25 -6.56 -50.22
N LEU A 22 2.04 -6.07 -50.44
CA LEU A 22 1.23 -5.45 -49.40
C LEU A 22 0.91 -6.53 -48.36
N SER A 23 1.37 -6.35 -47.11
CA SER A 23 0.45 -6.17 -45.97
C SER A 23 1.16 -6.36 -44.63
N SER A 24 1.01 -5.33 -43.79
CA SER A 24 0.99 -5.35 -42.33
C SER A 24 2.24 -5.86 -41.62
N SER A 25 3.14 -4.92 -41.32
CA SER A 25 4.03 -4.99 -40.17
C SER A 25 3.17 -5.20 -38.91
N LEU A 26 3.10 -6.43 -38.39
CA LEU A 26 2.84 -6.60 -36.96
C LEU A 26 4.04 -5.99 -36.25
N ALA A 27 3.91 -4.73 -35.85
CA ALA A 27 4.71 -4.19 -34.78
C ALA A 27 4.43 -5.09 -33.57
N ILE A 28 5.36 -5.99 -33.25
CA ILE A 28 5.41 -6.66 -31.97
C ILE A 28 5.68 -5.52 -30.98
N SER A 29 4.60 -4.95 -30.46
CA SER A 29 4.65 -4.02 -29.34
C SER A 29 5.49 -4.71 -28.27
N ASN A 30 6.58 -4.06 -27.86
CA ASN A 30 7.30 -4.38 -26.64
C ASN A 30 6.29 -4.35 -25.49
N GLN A 31 5.64 -5.48 -25.23
CA GLN A 31 5.07 -5.73 -23.94
C GLN A 31 6.26 -6.02 -23.04
N GLU A 32 6.88 -4.93 -22.55
CA GLU A 32 7.31 -4.92 -21.17
C GLU A 32 6.04 -5.19 -20.36
N ALA A 33 5.69 -6.47 -20.25
CA ALA A 33 4.97 -6.96 -19.12
C ALA A 33 5.78 -6.41 -17.94
N ILE A 34 5.22 -5.39 -17.29
CA ILE A 34 5.66 -4.95 -15.99
C ILE A 34 5.60 -6.24 -15.17
N ALA A 35 6.75 -6.88 -15.03
CA ALA A 35 6.95 -7.95 -14.09
C ALA A 35 6.76 -7.26 -12.74
N LYS A 36 5.49 -7.15 -12.32
CA LYS A 36 5.13 -6.92 -10.94
C LYS A 36 5.91 -8.00 -10.22
N ASP A 37 6.97 -7.60 -9.54
CA ASP A 37 7.82 -8.48 -8.78
C ASP A 37 6.90 -9.26 -7.83
N LEU A 38 6.52 -10.48 -8.23
CA LEU A 38 5.68 -11.41 -7.49
C LEU A 38 6.54 -12.10 -6.42
N ARG A 39 7.47 -11.36 -5.81
CA ARG A 39 8.29 -11.78 -4.69
C ARG A 39 7.98 -10.92 -3.48
N GLY A 40 6.96 -11.39 -2.76
CA GLY A 40 7.02 -11.41 -1.30
C GLY A 40 6.57 -10.15 -0.58
N VAL A 41 5.52 -9.46 -1.08
CA VAL A 41 4.73 -8.59 -0.23
C VAL A 41 3.59 -9.39 0.40
N ASP A 42 3.53 -9.42 1.72
CA ASP A 42 2.52 -10.17 2.49
C ASP A 42 1.92 -9.33 3.62
N SER A 43 0.81 -9.79 4.20
CA SER A 43 0.19 -9.21 5.39
C SER A 43 0.38 -10.12 6.60
N ILE A 44 0.93 -9.56 7.67
CA ILE A 44 0.99 -10.23 8.97
C ILE A 44 0.13 -9.46 9.96
N TYR A 45 -0.67 -10.18 10.76
CA TYR A 45 -1.61 -9.56 11.68
C TYR A 45 -1.15 -9.73 13.13
N THR A 46 -1.19 -8.64 13.89
CA THR A 46 -1.03 -8.67 15.35
C THR A 46 -2.29 -8.15 16.03
N ASN A 47 -2.56 -8.63 17.25
CA ASN A 47 -3.69 -8.16 18.03
C ASN A 47 -3.38 -6.84 18.73
N LEU A 48 -4.38 -5.95 18.76
CA LEU A 48 -4.37 -4.71 19.53
C LEU A 48 -5.15 -4.83 20.85
N THR A 49 -5.66 -6.03 21.15
CA THR A 49 -6.45 -6.34 22.34
C THR A 49 -6.05 -7.69 22.94
N GLY A 50 -6.59 -8.00 24.12
CA GLY A 50 -6.39 -9.29 24.80
C GLY A 50 -4.97 -9.50 25.31
N SER A 51 -4.54 -10.75 25.46
CA SER A 51 -3.27 -11.12 26.11
C SER A 51 -2.00 -10.57 25.42
N GLN A 52 -2.10 -10.20 24.14
CA GLN A 52 -1.02 -9.59 23.37
C GLN A 52 -0.94 -8.08 23.50
N CYS A 53 -1.88 -7.44 24.20
CA CYS A 53 -1.85 -6.03 24.52
C CYS A 53 -2.08 -5.80 26.01
N ARG A 54 -1.04 -5.32 26.71
CA ARG A 54 -1.07 -5.15 28.16
C ARG A 54 -1.09 -3.67 28.49
N GLN A 55 -1.99 -3.27 29.38
CA GLN A 55 -1.97 -1.93 29.94
C GLN A 55 -0.67 -1.72 30.72
N VAL A 56 -0.02 -0.58 30.51
CA VAL A 56 1.27 -0.23 31.10
C VAL A 56 1.22 1.08 31.88
N SER A 57 0.20 1.90 31.66
CA SER A 57 -0.07 3.09 32.45
C SER A 57 -1.56 3.44 32.36
N ILE A 58 -2.06 4.09 33.41
CA ILE A 58 -3.35 4.77 33.47
C ILE A 58 -3.03 6.22 33.83
N THR A 59 -3.68 7.16 33.16
CA THR A 59 -3.63 8.58 33.49
C THR A 59 -5.06 9.01 33.79
N GLU A 60 -5.36 9.28 35.06
CA GLU A 60 -6.68 9.75 35.46
C GLU A 60 -6.95 11.16 34.89
N PRO A 61 -8.19 11.49 34.48
CA PRO A 61 -9.43 10.73 34.66
C PRO A 61 -9.85 9.81 33.50
N SER A 62 -9.15 9.80 32.35
CA SER A 62 -9.63 9.06 31.16
C SER A 62 -8.54 8.63 30.16
N GLY A 63 -7.29 8.60 30.62
CA GLY A 63 -6.15 8.23 29.79
C GLY A 63 -5.64 6.83 30.09
N SER A 64 -5.20 6.11 29.06
CA SER A 64 -4.49 4.84 29.25
C SER A 64 -3.42 4.64 28.19
N VAL A 65 -2.39 3.87 28.55
CA VAL A 65 -1.38 3.40 27.62
C VAL A 65 -1.32 1.90 27.68
N SER A 66 -1.54 1.26 26.54
CA SER A 66 -1.42 -0.18 26.38
C SER A 66 -0.31 -0.53 25.41
N ARG A 67 0.56 -1.48 25.79
CA ARG A 67 1.65 -1.98 24.97
C ARG A 67 1.25 -3.29 24.32
N CYS A 68 1.13 -3.27 23.01
CA CYS A 68 0.83 -4.45 22.20
C CYS A 68 2.09 -5.02 21.52
N VAL A 69 2.12 -6.34 21.37
CA VAL A 69 3.13 -7.05 20.58
C VAL A 69 2.94 -6.71 19.09
N GLY A 70 4.02 -6.28 18.44
CA GLY A 70 4.07 -6.04 17.00
C GLY A 70 4.84 -7.13 16.25
N PHE A 71 5.03 -6.94 14.94
CA PHE A 71 5.79 -7.86 14.11
C PHE A 71 7.28 -7.49 14.07
N GLY A 72 8.18 -8.48 13.94
CA GLY A 72 9.61 -8.21 13.71
C GLY A 72 10.33 -7.43 14.82
N LYS A 73 9.99 -7.70 16.10
CA LYS A 73 10.44 -6.99 17.31
C LYS A 73 9.92 -5.55 17.47
N TYR A 74 9.10 -5.07 16.54
CA TYR A 74 8.35 -3.83 16.76
C TYR A 74 7.32 -4.03 17.87
N LYS A 75 6.95 -2.94 18.53
CA LYS A 75 5.84 -2.90 19.49
C LYS A 75 4.93 -1.74 19.11
N LEU A 76 3.68 -1.82 19.54
CA LEU A 76 2.71 -0.73 19.39
C LEU A 76 2.34 -0.23 20.77
N LEU A 77 2.33 1.09 20.98
CA LEU A 77 1.66 1.70 22.12
C LEU A 77 0.31 2.22 21.64
N VAL A 78 -0.76 1.63 22.12
CA VAL A 78 -2.11 2.18 21.98
C VAL A 78 -2.27 3.21 23.08
N LEU A 79 -2.57 4.44 22.67
CA LEU A 79 -2.78 5.58 23.54
C LEU A 79 -4.26 5.90 23.52
N GLU A 80 -4.84 6.05 24.69
CA GLU A 80 -6.18 6.58 24.87
C GLU A 80 -6.09 7.83 25.74
N ASP A 81 -6.77 8.90 25.34
CA ASP A 81 -6.89 10.14 26.09
C ASP A 81 -8.17 10.87 25.67
N ASP A 82 -9.01 11.23 26.65
CA ASP A 82 -10.32 11.88 26.43
C ASP A 82 -11.16 11.17 25.34
N LEU A 83 -11.27 9.83 25.46
CA LEU A 83 -11.99 8.95 24.53
C LEU A 83 -11.51 9.02 23.07
N ARG A 84 -10.29 9.50 22.84
CA ARG A 84 -9.62 9.47 21.54
C ARG A 84 -8.46 8.50 21.61
N VAL A 85 -8.26 7.78 20.51
CA VAL A 85 -7.19 6.79 20.41
C VAL A 85 -6.14 7.17 19.39
N SER A 86 -4.90 6.85 19.69
CA SER A 86 -3.78 6.91 18.75
C SER A 86 -2.85 5.72 18.96
N VAL A 87 -1.89 5.58 18.06
CA VAL A 87 -0.88 4.54 18.14
C VAL A 87 0.50 5.15 17.97
N ASN A 88 1.45 4.75 18.79
CA ASN A 88 2.86 4.96 18.55
C ASN A 88 3.52 3.64 18.15
N VAL A 89 4.44 3.70 17.18
CA VAL A 89 5.27 2.57 16.78
C VAL A 89 6.60 2.63 17.52
N ILE A 90 6.95 1.57 18.25
CA ILE A 90 8.27 1.39 18.85
C ILE A 90 9.07 0.46 17.93
N THR A 91 10.19 0.97 17.43
CA THR A 91 11.14 0.20 16.62
C THR A 91 11.91 -0.83 17.44
N PRO A 92 12.56 -1.81 16.80
CA PRO A 92 13.42 -2.78 17.49
C PRO A 92 14.57 -2.16 18.30
N THR A 93 15.00 -0.94 17.97
CA THR A 93 16.03 -0.18 18.70
C THR A 93 15.46 0.65 19.86
N GLY A 94 14.15 0.62 20.07
CA GLY A 94 13.47 1.36 21.14
C GLY A 94 13.05 2.79 20.77
N LYS A 95 13.35 3.27 19.55
CA LYS A 95 12.86 4.59 19.09
C LYS A 95 11.35 4.56 18.87
N THR A 96 10.66 5.56 19.40
CA THR A 96 9.20 5.72 19.34
C THR A 96 8.83 6.74 18.27
N PHE A 97 7.80 6.41 17.47
CA PHE A 97 7.25 7.28 16.43
C PHE A 97 5.74 7.40 16.60
N PRO A 98 5.21 8.59 16.87
CA PRO A 98 3.77 8.78 17.00
C PRO A 98 3.08 8.79 15.65
N LEU A 99 1.93 8.11 15.54
CA LEU A 99 1.11 8.14 14.32
C LEU A 99 0.01 9.22 14.36
N ASN A 100 -0.18 9.88 15.51
CA ASN A 100 -1.00 11.09 15.66
C ASN A 100 -2.44 10.98 15.11
N TYR A 101 -3.13 9.86 15.34
CA TYR A 101 -4.47 9.64 14.76
C TYR A 101 -5.50 10.71 15.15
N TRP A 102 -5.40 11.27 16.36
CA TRP A 102 -6.23 12.39 16.83
C TRP A 102 -6.10 13.68 15.99
N GLN A 103 -5.04 13.81 15.19
CA GLN A 103 -4.81 14.96 14.30
C GLN A 103 -5.06 14.57 12.84
N VAL A 104 -4.54 13.42 12.41
CA VAL A 104 -4.42 13.09 10.98
C VAL A 104 -5.51 12.14 10.48
N ILE A 105 -6.20 11.45 11.39
CA ILE A 105 -7.32 10.56 11.05
C ILE A 105 -8.65 11.18 11.48
N THR A 106 -8.80 11.57 12.75
CA THR A 106 -10.04 12.16 13.26
C THR A 106 -9.77 12.90 14.57
N SER A 107 -10.37 14.07 14.76
CA SER A 107 -10.40 14.77 16.05
C SER A 107 -11.57 14.35 16.95
N ASN A 108 -12.55 13.63 16.40
CA ASN A 108 -13.68 13.08 17.16
C ASN A 108 -13.22 11.96 18.09
N PHE A 109 -14.08 11.60 19.05
CA PHE A 109 -13.93 10.37 19.81
C PHE A 109 -13.74 9.19 18.86
N SER A 110 -12.92 8.24 19.29
CA SER A 110 -12.50 7.15 18.41
C SER A 110 -12.14 5.89 19.17
N SER A 111 -12.27 4.76 18.47
CA SER A 111 -11.79 3.46 18.91
C SER A 111 -10.97 2.78 17.80
N LEU A 112 -10.13 1.81 18.17
CA LEU A 112 -9.37 1.02 17.21
C LEU A 112 -10.11 -0.28 16.87
N GLY A 113 -9.88 -0.78 15.65
CA GLY A 113 -10.16 -2.19 15.36
C GLY A 113 -9.19 -3.12 16.11
N ASN A 114 -9.55 -4.40 16.23
CA ASN A 114 -8.80 -5.37 17.04
C ASN A 114 -7.42 -5.77 16.48
N LYS A 115 -7.10 -5.38 15.25
CA LYS A 115 -5.93 -5.88 14.51
C LYS A 115 -5.09 -4.74 13.94
N ALA A 116 -3.79 -4.94 14.00
CA ALA A 116 -2.82 -4.23 13.19
C ALA A 116 -2.37 -5.13 12.03
N GLU A 117 -2.46 -4.63 10.81
CA GLU A 117 -1.97 -5.31 9.61
C GLU A 117 -0.61 -4.73 9.22
N TRP A 118 0.42 -5.56 9.28
CA TRP A 118 1.79 -5.23 8.88
C TRP A 118 1.99 -5.65 7.44
N ARG A 119 2.35 -4.69 6.57
CA ARG A 119 2.79 -5.00 5.21
C ARG A 119 4.28 -5.27 5.25
N VAL A 120 4.66 -6.48 4.85
CA VAL A 120 6.04 -6.98 4.96
C VAL A 120 6.60 -7.31 3.60
N SER A 121 7.90 -7.08 3.42
CA SER A 121 8.65 -7.52 2.24
C SER A 121 9.69 -8.56 2.64
N LYS A 122 9.93 -9.54 1.78
CA LYS A 122 11.01 -10.52 1.93
C LYS A 122 12.18 -10.16 1.02
N LYS A 123 13.28 -9.69 1.59
CA LYS A 123 14.52 -9.37 0.86
C LYS A 123 15.68 -10.18 1.44
N GLN A 124 16.40 -10.91 0.60
CA GLN A 124 17.57 -11.72 1.01
C GLN A 124 17.28 -12.64 2.22
N GLY A 125 16.12 -13.30 2.23
CA GLY A 125 15.70 -14.18 3.33
C GLY A 125 15.18 -13.45 4.58
N LYS A 126 15.36 -12.14 4.69
CA LYS A 126 14.87 -11.32 5.79
C LYS A 126 13.47 -10.79 5.49
N VAL A 127 12.52 -11.04 6.39
CA VAL A 127 11.19 -10.43 6.36
C VAL A 127 11.23 -9.14 7.16
N SER A 128 10.82 -8.02 6.58
CA SER A 128 10.80 -6.72 7.26
C SER A 128 9.52 -5.94 6.95
N PRO A 129 8.87 -5.35 7.96
CA PRO A 129 7.72 -4.50 7.74
C PRO A 129 8.15 -3.19 7.07
N PHE A 130 7.35 -2.74 6.12
CA PHE A 130 7.53 -1.45 5.43
C PHE A 130 6.28 -0.57 5.53
N ALA A 131 5.15 -1.11 5.98
CA ALA A 131 3.95 -0.33 6.27
C ALA A 131 3.11 -0.97 7.38
N LEU A 132 2.21 -0.18 7.95
CA LEU A 132 1.27 -0.57 8.98
C LEU A 132 -0.12 -0.02 8.62
N ILE A 133 -1.15 -0.85 8.73
CA ILE A 133 -2.55 -0.47 8.49
C ILE A 133 -3.33 -0.78 9.76
N ILE A 134 -4.01 0.23 10.30
CA ILE A 134 -4.86 0.09 11.49
C ILE A 134 -6.22 0.72 11.22
N ARG A 135 -7.28 0.03 11.64
CA ARG A 135 -8.65 0.54 11.56
C ARG A 135 -8.92 1.50 12.70
N VAL A 136 -9.46 2.67 12.38
CA VAL A 136 -9.86 3.72 13.33
C VAL A 136 -11.33 4.01 13.11
N ASN A 137 -12.16 3.78 14.13
CA ASN A 137 -13.58 4.07 14.11
C ASN A 137 -13.79 5.45 14.73
N ALA A 138 -14.29 6.40 13.95
CA ALA A 138 -14.57 7.76 14.39
C ALA A 138 -16.07 7.92 14.71
N TYR A 139 -16.40 8.34 15.92
CA TYR A 139 -17.77 8.61 16.35
C TYR A 139 -18.17 10.02 15.90
N GLU A 140 -18.51 10.16 14.62
CA GLU A 140 -18.78 11.44 13.95
C GLU A 140 -20.24 11.89 14.04
N PHE A 141 -21.12 11.10 14.66
CA PHE A 141 -22.56 11.32 14.71
C PHE A 141 -23.01 11.52 16.17
N PRO A 142 -22.97 12.76 16.72
CA PRO A 142 -23.27 13.01 18.13
C PRO A 142 -24.65 12.55 18.57
N GLU A 143 -25.64 12.63 17.67
CA GLU A 143 -27.02 12.22 17.93
C GLU A 143 -27.24 10.70 17.82
N GLN A 144 -26.23 9.95 17.33
CA GLN A 144 -26.28 8.51 17.08
C GLN A 144 -24.98 7.85 17.57
N PRO A 145 -24.78 7.76 18.90
CA PRO A 145 -23.52 7.33 19.52
C PRO A 145 -23.10 5.90 19.17
N GLU A 146 -24.02 5.07 18.70
CA GLU A 146 -23.76 3.73 18.20
C GLU A 146 -23.16 3.72 16.78
N LYS A 147 -23.24 4.83 16.05
CA LYS A 147 -22.72 4.95 14.69
C LYS A 147 -21.33 5.56 14.68
N PHE A 148 -20.48 4.97 13.86
CA PHE A 148 -19.14 5.46 13.60
C PHE A 148 -18.79 5.34 12.12
N ARG A 149 -17.89 6.19 11.66
CA ARG A 149 -17.24 6.05 10.36
C ARG A 149 -15.91 5.33 10.55
N SER A 150 -15.75 4.20 9.87
CA SER A 150 -14.55 3.37 10.00
C SER A 150 -13.52 3.66 8.92
N TYR A 151 -12.38 4.23 9.30
CA TYR A 151 -11.25 4.54 8.43
C TYR A 151 -10.15 3.47 8.53
N LEU A 152 -9.32 3.36 7.50
CA LEU A 152 -8.01 2.69 7.62
C LEU A 152 -6.91 3.74 7.57
N ALA A 153 -6.17 3.87 8.68
CA ALA A 153 -4.96 4.66 8.76
C ALA A 153 -3.80 3.84 8.16
N VAL A 154 -3.15 4.37 7.15
CA VAL A 154 -2.00 3.74 6.50
C VAL A 154 -0.75 4.50 6.90
N ALA A 155 0.22 3.82 7.50
CA ALA A 155 1.50 4.38 7.89
C ALA A 155 2.65 3.72 7.13
N LYS A 156 3.63 4.53 6.69
CA LYS A 156 4.89 4.01 6.15
C LYS A 156 5.84 3.66 7.29
N ILE A 157 6.69 2.67 7.08
CA ILE A 157 7.82 2.32 7.96
C ILE A 157 9.09 2.39 7.13
N THR A 158 9.92 3.39 7.40
CA THR A 158 11.24 3.56 6.79
C THR A 158 12.31 3.62 7.87
N ALA A 159 13.59 3.61 7.49
CA ALA A 159 14.70 3.76 8.44
C ALA A 159 14.64 5.10 9.20
N ASN A 160 14.15 6.16 8.54
CA ASN A 160 14.24 7.53 9.06
C ASN A 160 12.91 8.00 9.68
N GLN A 161 11.78 7.51 9.16
CA GLN A 161 10.46 8.05 9.44
C GLN A 161 9.40 6.95 9.47
N ILE A 162 8.53 7.02 10.47
CA ILE A 162 7.30 6.25 10.59
C ILE A 162 6.18 7.24 10.87
N CYS A 163 5.16 7.29 10.00
CA CYS A 163 4.07 8.26 10.08
C CYS A 163 2.91 7.79 9.19
N VAL A 164 1.72 8.38 9.42
CA VAL A 164 0.57 8.20 8.53
C VAL A 164 0.84 8.89 7.20
N ILE A 165 0.46 8.21 6.12
CA ILE A 165 0.57 8.70 4.73
C ILE A 165 -0.79 8.75 4.03
N ASP A 166 -1.81 8.10 4.58
CA ASP A 166 -3.11 7.98 3.95
C ASP A 166 -4.21 7.67 4.98
N LYS A 167 -5.40 8.20 4.72
CA LYS A 167 -6.63 7.98 5.48
C LYS A 167 -7.69 7.45 4.52
N ILE A 168 -7.94 6.14 4.54
CA ILE A 168 -8.84 5.51 3.57
C ILE A 168 -10.28 5.51 4.12
N PRO A 169 -11.24 6.19 3.47
CA PRO A 169 -12.64 6.22 3.90
C PRO A 169 -13.34 4.87 3.70
N PRO A 170 -14.48 4.64 4.37
CA PRO A 170 -15.29 3.45 4.15
C PRO A 170 -15.68 3.30 2.68
N SER A 171 -15.51 2.10 2.15
CA SER A 171 -15.92 1.70 0.81
C SER A 171 -15.94 0.17 0.70
N ALA A 172 -16.58 -0.38 -0.33
CA ALA A 172 -16.60 -1.83 -0.57
C ALA A 172 -15.19 -2.44 -0.68
N ASN A 173 -14.23 -1.69 -1.24
CA ASN A 173 -12.86 -2.13 -1.48
C ASN A 173 -11.83 -1.54 -0.50
N GLN A 174 -12.27 -1.04 0.65
CA GLN A 174 -11.43 -0.27 1.59
C GLN A 174 -10.10 -0.96 1.93
N ASN A 175 -10.13 -2.26 2.26
CA ASN A 175 -8.92 -3.01 2.62
C ASN A 175 -7.94 -3.12 1.43
N GLN A 176 -8.44 -3.27 0.22
CA GLN A 176 -7.61 -3.34 -0.99
C GLN A 176 -6.96 -1.99 -1.27
N LEU A 177 -7.72 -0.90 -1.16
CA LEU A 177 -7.21 0.47 -1.31
C LEU A 177 -6.13 0.79 -0.27
N ALA A 178 -6.33 0.40 0.99
CA ALA A 178 -5.32 0.59 2.04
C ALA A 178 -4.04 -0.19 1.78
N ARG A 179 -4.13 -1.45 1.31
CA ARG A 179 -2.96 -2.25 0.93
C ARG A 179 -2.24 -1.64 -0.27
N GLN A 180 -2.97 -1.17 -1.27
CA GLN A 180 -2.38 -0.47 -2.42
C GLN A 180 -1.66 0.81 -1.99
N ALA A 181 -2.25 1.61 -1.10
CA ALA A 181 -1.58 2.80 -0.55
C ALA A 181 -0.33 2.43 0.25
N ALA A 182 -0.39 1.37 1.04
CA ALA A 182 0.72 0.86 1.85
C ALA A 182 1.87 0.33 0.99
N ASP A 183 1.56 -0.45 -0.06
CA ASP A 183 2.53 -1.04 -0.98
C ASP A 183 3.30 0.05 -1.76
N ASN A 184 2.73 1.25 -1.92
CA ASN A 184 3.34 2.41 -2.56
C ASN A 184 3.85 3.48 -1.56
N SER A 185 4.00 3.13 -0.28
CA SER A 185 4.19 4.12 0.80
C SER A 185 5.59 4.71 0.94
N GLY A 186 6.63 4.05 0.40
CA GLY A 186 8.04 4.35 0.72
C GLY A 186 8.43 5.83 0.54
N ASN A 187 7.92 6.49 -0.49
CA ASN A 187 8.23 7.88 -0.82
C ASN A 187 7.06 8.84 -0.57
N LYS A 188 5.92 8.37 -0.05
CA LYS A 188 4.78 9.25 0.21
C LYS A 188 5.11 10.21 1.37
N PRO A 189 4.71 11.49 1.28
CA PRO A 189 4.85 12.43 2.40
C PRO A 189 3.96 11.99 3.56
N CYS A 190 4.34 12.37 4.77
CA CYS A 190 3.44 12.23 5.92
C CYS A 190 2.30 13.24 5.81
N ILE A 191 1.16 12.87 6.37
CA ILE A 191 0.02 13.76 6.60
C ILE A 191 -0.17 14.03 8.07
#